data_AF-A0A2G5U246-F1
#
_entry.id   AF-A0A2G5U246-F1
#
_cell.length_a   1.000
_cell.length_b   1.000
_cell.length_c   1.000
_cell.angle_alpha   90.00
_cell.angle_beta   90.00
_cell.angle_gamma   90.00
#
_symmetry.space_group_name_H-M   'P 1'
#
loop_
_entity.id
_entity.type
_entity.pdbx_description
1 polymer ?
#
loop_
_entity_poly.entity_id
_entity_poly.type
_entity_poly.pdbx_seq_one_letter_code
_entity_poly.pdbx_strand_id
1 'polypeptide(L)'
;MNVHDMLPESVYYRFNPYMTYAYGLDEIDQERLEQMASDAAFYVRRNSSKLESATERLCLRPNVQQRVHRSVKEWMDLKGFYKPA
;
A
#
# COMPACT_ATOMS: atom_id res chain seq x y z
N MET A 1 -4.11 -21.81 8.21
CA MET A 1 -4.33 -21.11 6.93
C MET A 1 -4.25 -19.62 7.19
N ASN A 2 -3.40 -18.91 6.46
CA ASN A 2 -3.16 -17.48 6.68
C ASN A 2 -4.12 -16.67 5.79
N VAL A 3 -4.63 -15.53 6.27
CA VAL A 3 -5.60 -14.69 5.53
C VAL A 3 -5.07 -14.20 4.17
N HIS A 4 -3.75 -14.20 3.97
CA HIS A 4 -3.13 -13.90 2.68
C HIS A 4 -3.35 -14.99 1.63
N ASP A 5 -3.58 -16.25 2.02
CA ASP A 5 -3.88 -17.35 1.09
C ASP A 5 -5.29 -17.26 0.49
N MET A 6 -6.16 -16.41 1.05
CA MET A 6 -7.54 -16.22 0.58
C MET A 6 -7.68 -15.05 -0.40
N LEU A 7 -6.63 -14.23 -0.55
CA LEU A 7 -6.64 -13.08 -1.45
C LEU A 7 -6.09 -13.51 -2.81
N PRO A 8 -6.66 -13.02 -3.93
CA PRO A 8 -6.08 -13.25 -5.23
C PRO A 8 -4.64 -12.74 -5.28
N GLU A 9 -3.78 -13.41 -6.05
CA GLU A 9 -2.40 -12.99 -6.25
C GLU A 9 -2.32 -11.53 -6.69
N SER A 10 -1.29 -10.80 -6.25
CA SER A 10 -1.06 -9.39 -6.58
C SER A 10 -2.13 -8.38 -6.12
N VAL A 11 -2.96 -8.73 -5.13
CA VAL A 11 -3.97 -7.81 -4.56
C VAL A 11 -3.48 -7.10 -3.30
N TYR A 12 -2.72 -7.80 -2.44
CA TYR A 12 -2.28 -7.25 -1.15
C TYR A 12 -0.77 -7.31 -0.99
N TYR A 13 -0.15 -6.15 -0.83
CA TYR A 13 1.29 -6.00 -0.60
C TYR A 13 1.55 -5.43 0.79
N ARG A 14 2.07 -6.24 1.72
CA ARG A 14 2.55 -5.77 3.03
C ARG A 14 3.96 -5.23 2.92
N PHE A 15 4.13 -3.92 3.12
CA PHE A 15 5.42 -3.27 3.30
C PHE A 15 5.55 -2.87 4.77
N ASN A 16 6.41 -3.58 5.50
CA ASN A 16 6.70 -3.28 6.89
C ASN A 16 8.18 -3.60 7.14
N PRO A 17 9.07 -2.60 7.08
CA PRO A 17 10.48 -2.81 7.35
C PRO A 17 10.70 -3.25 8.79
N TYR A 18 11.75 -4.05 9.00
CA TYR A 18 12.24 -4.32 10.35
C TYR A 18 13.03 -3.12 10.82
N MET A 19 12.68 -2.60 11.98
CA MET A 19 13.37 -1.49 12.63
C MET A 19 14.38 -2.04 13.63
N THR A 20 15.55 -1.40 13.69
CA THR A 20 16.59 -1.74 14.66
C THR A 20 16.17 -1.38 16.08
N TYR A 21 15.43 -0.29 16.23
CA TYR A 21 14.93 0.20 17.52
C TYR A 21 13.39 0.16 17.58
N ALA A 22 12.87 0.05 18.80
CA ALA A 22 11.45 0.28 19.06
C ALA A 22 11.22 1.80 19.21
N TYR A 23 10.63 2.41 18.18
CA TYR A 23 10.32 3.84 18.17
C TYR A 23 8.96 4.11 18.82
N GLY A 24 8.91 5.09 19.72
CA GLY A 24 7.67 5.70 20.20
C GLY A 24 7.04 6.60 19.14
N LEU A 25 5.77 6.96 19.30
CA LEU A 25 5.12 7.94 18.42
C LEU A 25 5.60 9.38 18.66
N ASP A 26 6.20 9.61 19.82
CA ASP A 26 6.76 10.87 20.31
C ASP A 26 8.28 10.95 20.16
N GLU A 27 8.89 10.04 19.41
CA GLU A 27 10.33 10.07 19.14
C GLU A 27 10.72 11.30 18.32
N ILE A 28 11.64 12.10 18.85
CA ILE A 28 12.13 13.34 18.24
C ILE A 28 13.66 13.36 18.08
N ASP A 29 14.35 12.32 18.55
CA ASP A 29 15.80 12.22 18.43
C ASP A 29 16.21 12.03 16.96
N GLN A 30 16.99 12.98 16.48
CA GLN A 30 17.40 13.06 15.07
C GLN A 30 18.23 11.83 14.64
N GLU A 31 19.14 11.35 15.48
CA GLU A 31 20.00 10.19 15.15
C GLU A 31 19.16 8.92 14.98
N ARG A 32 18.16 8.77 15.85
CA ARG A 32 17.20 7.66 15.82
C ARG A 32 16.32 7.68 14.58
N LEU A 33 15.86 8.86 14.19
CA LEU A 33 15.06 9.05 12.97
C LEU A 33 15.89 8.79 11.70
N GLU A 34 17.15 9.20 11.70
CA GLU A 34 18.08 8.90 10.59
C GLU A 34 18.32 7.39 10.45
N GLN A 35 18.51 6.68 11.57
CA GLN A 35 18.60 5.22 11.55
C GLN A 35 17.32 4.59 11.02
N MET A 36 16.14 5.08 11.42
CA MET A 36 14.84 4.58 10.93
C MET A 36 14.72 4.73 9.41
N ALA A 37 15.16 5.86 8.87
CA ALA A 37 15.17 6.12 7.42
C ALA A 37 16.14 5.19 6.69
N SER A 38 17.32 4.94 7.28
CA SER A 38 18.32 4.01 6.75
C SER A 38 17.78 2.56 6.69
N ASP A 39 17.14 2.10 7.76
CA ASP A 39 16.52 0.77 7.85
C ASP A 39 15.42 0.60 6.78
N ALA A 40 14.59 1.64 6.60
CA ALA A 40 13.57 1.66 5.56
C ALA A 40 14.18 1.62 4.15
N ALA A 41 15.23 2.40 3.89
CA ALA A 41 15.92 2.40 2.60
C ALA A 41 16.54 1.03 2.28
N PHE A 42 17.16 0.39 3.28
CA PHE A 42 17.70 -0.97 3.13
C PHE A 42 16.60 -2.00 2.83
N TYR A 43 15.46 -1.93 3.52
CA TYR A 43 14.33 -2.79 3.27
C TYR A 43 13.78 -2.64 1.84
N VAL A 44 13.63 -1.41 1.36
CA VAL A 44 13.19 -1.11 0.00
C VAL A 44 14.13 -1.71 -1.03
N ARG A 45 15.44 -1.55 -0.83
CA ARG A 45 16.46 -2.13 -1.72
C ARG A 45 16.39 -3.66 -1.75
N ARG A 46 16.19 -4.30 -0.59
CA ARG A 46 16.09 -5.76 -0.49
C ARG A 46 14.80 -6.32 -1.08
N ASN A 47 13.70 -5.58 -1.00
CA ASN A 47 12.37 -5.99 -1.47
C ASN A 47 11.98 -5.31 -2.79
N SER A 48 12.95 -4.89 -3.59
CA SER A 48 12.72 -4.16 -4.84
C SER A 48 11.79 -4.89 -5.80
N SER A 49 11.90 -6.22 -5.92
CA SER A 49 11.02 -7.04 -6.76
C SER A 49 9.54 -6.99 -6.34
N LYS A 50 9.27 -6.89 -5.03
CA LYS A 50 7.91 -6.76 -4.50
C LYS A 50 7.33 -5.37 -4.79
N LEU A 51 8.18 -4.34 -4.79
CA LEU A 51 7.78 -2.99 -5.18
C LEU A 51 7.57 -2.87 -6.68
N GLU A 52 8.41 -3.52 -7.48
CA GLU A 52 8.28 -3.56 -8.94
C GLU A 52 6.96 -4.23 -9.35
N SER A 53 6.67 -5.43 -8.84
CA SER A 53 5.39 -6.10 -9.11
C SER A 53 4.16 -5.27 -8.66
N ALA A 54 4.25 -4.58 -7.51
CA ALA A 54 3.20 -3.67 -7.08
C ALA A 54 3.06 -2.47 -8.03
N THR A 55 4.17 -1.92 -8.50
CA THR A 55 4.22 -0.78 -9.43
C THR A 55 3.67 -1.17 -10.80
N GLU A 56 4.06 -2.32 -11.34
CA GLU A 56 3.52 -2.87 -12.58
C GLU A 56 1.99 -2.97 -12.49
N ARG A 57 1.48 -3.53 -11.38
CA ARG A 57 0.04 -3.64 -11.14
C ARG A 57 -0.66 -2.28 -11.09
N LEU A 58 -0.06 -1.27 -10.45
CA LEU A 58 -0.59 0.09 -10.38
C LEU A 58 -0.55 0.83 -11.72
N CYS A 59 0.45 0.52 -12.56
CA CYS A 59 0.60 1.09 -13.90
C CYS A 59 -0.29 0.41 -14.95
N LEU A 60 -0.90 -0.75 -14.64
CA LEU A 60 -1.87 -1.39 -15.54
C LEU A 60 -3.04 -0.43 -15.79
N ARG A 61 -3.37 -0.24 -17.07
CA ARG A 61 -4.54 0.56 -17.42
C ARG A 61 -5.80 -0.11 -16.89
N PRO A 62 -6.71 0.65 -16.28
CA PRO A 62 -7.99 0.10 -15.84
C PRO A 62 -8.77 -0.36 -17.06
N ASN A 63 -9.41 -1.52 -16.94
CA ASN A 63 -10.29 -2.03 -17.97
C ASN A 63 -11.46 -1.03 -18.20
N VAL A 64 -12.00 -0.97 -19.40
CA VAL A 64 -13.16 -0.12 -19.76
C VAL A 64 -14.31 -0.32 -18.77
N GLN A 65 -14.56 -1.57 -18.36
CA GLN A 65 -15.57 -1.90 -17.35
C GLN A 65 -15.28 -1.27 -15.98
N GLN A 66 -14.02 -1.28 -15.54
CA GLN A 66 -13.60 -0.68 -14.27
C GLN A 66 -13.74 0.84 -14.30
N ARG A 67 -13.44 1.47 -15.45
CA ARG A 67 -13.64 2.92 -15.65
C ARG A 67 -15.10 3.30 -15.54
N VAL A 68 -15.99 2.58 -16.23
CA VAL A 68 -17.44 2.82 -16.17
C VAL A 68 -17.96 2.64 -14.76
N HIS A 69 -17.59 1.55 -14.09
CA HIS A 69 -18.00 1.30 -12.70
C HIS A 69 -17.55 2.43 -11.76
N ARG A 70 -16.31 2.89 -11.87
CA ARG A 70 -15.78 4.01 -11.07
C ARG A 70 -16.56 5.29 -11.34
N SER A 71 -16.80 5.64 -12.61
CA SER A 71 -17.57 6.85 -12.96
C SER A 71 -19.02 6.80 -12.47
N VAL A 72 -19.68 5.63 -12.53
CA VAL A 72 -21.03 5.46 -11.97
C VAL A 72 -21.02 5.59 -10.45
N LYS A 73 -20.04 4.98 -9.78
CA LYS A 73 -19.88 5.08 -8.33
C LYS A 73 -19.66 6.53 -7.89
N GLU A 74 -18.73 7.22 -8.53
CA GLU A 74 -18.45 8.64 -8.27
C GLU A 74 -19.69 9.51 -8.50
N TRP A 75 -20.47 9.23 -9.56
CA TRP A 75 -21.72 9.94 -9.82
C TRP A 75 -22.78 9.69 -8.73
N MET A 76 -22.89 8.45 -8.25
CA MET A 76 -23.79 8.08 -7.14
C MET A 76 -23.37 8.72 -5.82
N ASP A 77 -22.07 8.75 -5.54
CA ASP A 77 -21.49 9.39 -4.35
C ASP A 77 -21.75 10.90 -4.37
N LEU A 78 -21.54 11.57 -5.52
CA LEU A 78 -21.82 13.01 -5.68
C LEU A 78 -23.31 13.36 -5.55
N LYS A 79 -24.19 12.42 -5.88
CA LYS A 79 -25.65 12.57 -5.77
C LYS A 79 -26.20 12.18 -4.38
N GLY A 80 -25.32 11.79 -3.45
CA GLY A 80 -25.70 11.49 -2.06
C GLY A 80 -26.37 10.13 -1.88
N PHE A 81 -26.30 9.22 -2.86
CA PHE A 81 -26.85 7.86 -2.76
C PHE A 81 -25.89 6.88 -2.07
N TYR A 82 -24.93 7.37 -1.27
CA TYR A 82 -23.95 6.56 -0.57
C TYR A 82 -24.64 5.59 0.40
N LYS A 83 -24.59 4.29 0.08
CA LYS A 83 -24.82 3.22 1.05
C LYS A 83 -23.46 2.72 1.51
N PRO A 84 -23.10 2.86 2.80
CA PRO A 84 -21.96 2.12 3.33
C PRO A 84 -22.30 0.63 3.22
N ALA A 85 -21.44 -0.12 2.54
CA ALA A 85 -21.45 -1.58 2.56
C ALA A 85 -20.78 -2.07 3.85
#